data_AF-A0A257JCX1-F1
#
_entry.id   AF-A0A257JCX1-F1
#
_cell.length_a   1.000
_cell.length_b   1.000
_cell.length_c   1.000
_cell.angle_alpha   90.00
_cell.angle_beta   90.00
_cell.angle_gamma   90.00
#
_symmetry.space_group_name_H-M   'P 1'
#
loop_
_entity.id
_entity.type
_entity.pdbx_description
1 polymer ?
#
loop_
_entity_poly.entity_id
_entity_poly.type
_entity_poly.pdbx_seq_one_letter_code
_entity_poly.pdbx_strand_id
1 'polypeptide(L)'
;MHDHLAPATMVDSDHPAVIAFAQQHAQGATDTQRAVALYHAVRDGYRYDPYNTALTTHGLKASTVLATGIGWCVPKAALLAAACRAAGIPARLGFADVRNHLSTARMRASMGTDVFYW
;
A
#
# COMPACT_ATOMS: atom_id res chain seq x y z
N MET A 1 -9.38 12.03 -19.12
CA MET A 1 -8.94 12.17 -17.71
C MET A 1 -9.46 11.00 -16.88
N HIS A 2 -9.02 9.76 -17.17
CA HIS A 2 -9.36 8.51 -16.45
C HIS A 2 -8.10 7.82 -15.89
N ASP A 3 -7.00 8.57 -15.75
CA ASP A 3 -5.63 8.05 -15.56
C ASP A 3 -5.38 7.42 -14.17
N HIS A 4 -6.36 7.50 -13.27
CA HIS A 4 -6.23 7.02 -11.90
C HIS A 4 -7.05 5.76 -11.60
N LEU A 5 -7.63 5.14 -12.63
CA LEU A 5 -8.28 3.82 -12.58
C LEU A 5 -7.45 2.73 -13.28
N ALA A 6 -6.59 3.11 -14.23
CA ALA A 6 -5.77 2.16 -14.97
C ALA A 6 -4.75 1.45 -14.07
N PRO A 7 -4.45 0.17 -14.33
CA PRO A 7 -3.36 -0.53 -13.66
C PRO A 7 -2.01 0.12 -13.98
N ALA A 8 -1.05 -0.05 -13.08
CA ALA A 8 0.35 0.34 -13.28
C ALA A 8 1.28 -0.74 -12.72
N THR A 9 2.57 -0.68 -13.03
CA THR A 9 3.52 -1.74 -12.69
C THR A 9 3.53 -2.12 -11.20
N MET A 10 3.47 -1.14 -10.30
CA MET A 10 3.45 -1.38 -8.84
C MET A 10 2.03 -1.38 -8.27
N VAL A 11 1.12 -0.63 -8.89
CA VAL A 11 -0.30 -0.54 -8.55
C VAL A 11 -1.04 -1.48 -9.50
N ASP A 12 -0.67 -2.76 -9.47
CA ASP A 12 -1.12 -3.79 -10.42
C ASP A 12 -2.56 -4.23 -10.12
N SER A 13 -3.49 -3.29 -10.28
CA SER A 13 -4.93 -3.45 -9.99
C SER A 13 -5.65 -4.44 -10.91
N ASP A 14 -5.00 -4.86 -11.99
CA ASP A 14 -5.43 -5.94 -12.89
C ASP A 14 -5.00 -7.33 -12.41
N HIS A 15 -4.15 -7.42 -11.39
CA HIS A 15 -3.72 -8.70 -10.84
C HIS A 15 -4.91 -9.44 -10.19
N PRO A 16 -5.16 -10.74 -10.50
CA PRO A 16 -6.33 -11.47 -10.01
C PRO A 16 -6.49 -11.46 -8.48
N ALA A 17 -5.39 -11.60 -7.75
CA ALA A 17 -5.41 -11.55 -6.28
C ALA A 17 -5.83 -10.16 -5.74
N VAL A 18 -5.45 -9.07 -6.42
CA VAL A 18 -5.83 -7.71 -6.03
C VAL A 18 -7.32 -7.47 -6.30
N ILE A 19 -7.83 -7.96 -7.43
CA ILE A 19 -9.26 -7.91 -7.76
C ILE A 19 -10.08 -8.66 -6.72
N ALA A 20 -9.68 -9.90 -6.40
CA ALA A 20 -10.35 -10.71 -5.39
C ALA A 20 -10.33 -10.05 -4.01
N PHE A 21 -9.18 -9.50 -3.60
CA PHE A 21 -9.05 -8.74 -2.36
C PHE A 21 -10.00 -7.53 -2.33
N ALA A 22 -10.06 -6.75 -3.41
CA ALA A 22 -10.94 -5.58 -3.51
C ALA A 22 -12.41 -5.98 -3.42
N GLN A 23 -12.83 -7.03 -4.12
CA GLN A 23 -14.21 -7.55 -4.08
C GLN A 23 -14.59 -8.01 -2.67
N GLN A 24 -13.66 -8.64 -1.95
CA GLN A 24 -13.89 -9.12 -0.59
C GLN A 24 -13.99 -7.97 0.43
N HIS A 25 -13.14 -6.95 0.31
CA HIS A 25 -12.93 -5.97 1.38
C HIS A 25 -13.51 -4.57 1.12
N ALA A 26 -13.88 -4.22 -0.11
CA ALA A 26 -14.47 -2.91 -0.45
C ALA A 26 -15.94 -2.81 -0.02
N GLN A 27 -16.18 -2.87 1.29
CA GLN A 27 -17.51 -2.86 1.91
C GLN A 27 -17.97 -1.43 2.21
N GLY A 28 -19.23 -1.11 1.87
CA GLY A 28 -19.83 0.19 2.12
C GLY A 28 -20.78 0.64 1.01
N ALA A 29 -21.65 1.60 1.32
CA ALA A 29 -22.62 2.16 0.38
C ALA A 29 -22.02 3.30 -0.47
N THR A 30 -20.94 3.93 0.00
CA THR A 30 -20.25 5.02 -0.70
C THR A 30 -18.79 4.67 -0.99
N ASP A 31 -18.19 5.31 -2.00
CA ASP A 31 -16.78 5.13 -2.32
C ASP A 31 -15.87 5.47 -1.13
N THR A 32 -16.22 6.48 -0.34
CA THR A 32 -15.51 6.80 0.90
C THR A 32 -15.54 5.64 1.89
N GLN A 33 -16.72 5.04 2.14
CA GLN A 33 -16.84 3.91 3.06
C GLN A 33 -16.04 2.70 2.57
N ARG A 34 -16.11 2.42 1.27
CA ARG A 34 -15.37 1.33 0.62
C ARG A 34 -13.87 1.53 0.71
N ALA A 35 -13.37 2.75 0.45
CA ALA A 35 -11.96 3.10 0.58
C ALA A 35 -11.47 2.98 2.04
N VAL A 36 -12.29 3.38 3.01
CA VAL A 36 -11.98 3.22 4.45
C VAL A 36 -11.93 1.73 4.83
N ALA A 37 -12.85 0.90 4.34
CA ALA A 37 -12.84 -0.54 4.58
C ALA A 37 -11.58 -1.20 3.99
N LEU A 38 -11.20 -0.82 2.76
CA LEU A 38 -9.95 -1.26 2.13
C LEU A 38 -8.71 -0.82 2.93
N TYR A 39 -8.70 0.42 3.42
CA TYR A 39 -7.62 0.91 4.27
C TYR A 39 -7.45 0.05 5.52
N HIS A 40 -8.54 -0.29 6.22
CA HIS A 40 -8.47 -1.17 7.39
C HIS A 40 -7.99 -2.58 7.03
N ALA A 41 -8.48 -3.15 5.94
CA ALA A 41 -8.05 -4.47 5.48
C ALA A 41 -6.54 -4.50 5.16
N VAL A 42 -6.02 -3.47 4.49
CA VAL A 42 -4.57 -3.37 4.19
C VAL A 42 -3.75 -3.10 5.46
N ARG A 43 -4.21 -2.19 6.32
CA ARG A 43 -3.51 -1.80 7.55
C ARG A 43 -3.36 -3.00 8.48
N ASP A 44 -4.46 -3.69 8.74
CA ASP A 44 -4.57 -4.69 9.81
C ASP A 44 -4.28 -6.11 9.32
N GLY A 45 -4.50 -6.40 8.03
CA GLY A 45 -4.30 -7.75 7.46
C GLY A 45 -2.85 -8.09 7.09
N TYR A 46 -1.96 -7.10 6.96
CA TYR A 46 -0.59 -7.30 6.49
C TYR A 46 0.43 -6.71 7.47
N ARG A 47 1.38 -7.55 7.91
CA ARG A 47 2.37 -7.15 8.91
C ARG A 47 3.24 -6.00 8.39
N TYR A 48 3.44 -4.99 9.23
CA TYR A 48 4.38 -3.91 8.95
C TYR A 48 5.82 -4.36 9.26
N ASP A 49 6.68 -4.44 8.25
CA ASP A 49 8.10 -4.75 8.40
C ASP A 49 8.99 -3.72 7.68
N PRO A 50 9.52 -2.71 8.39
CA PRO A 50 10.37 -1.67 7.83
C PRO A 50 11.84 -2.09 7.66
N TYR A 51 12.22 -3.32 8.03
CA TYR A 51 13.60 -3.80 7.90
C TYR A 51 13.82 -4.67 6.64
N ASN A 52 12.74 -5.18 6.05
CA ASN A 52 12.78 -5.99 4.84
C ASN A 52 12.35 -5.17 3.61
N THR A 53 13.19 -4.20 3.21
CA THR A 53 12.92 -3.27 2.11
C THR A 53 13.50 -3.80 0.79
N ALA A 54 12.75 -4.66 0.11
CA ALA A 54 13.08 -5.05 -1.26
C ALA A 54 12.72 -3.94 -2.25
N LEU A 55 13.69 -3.08 -2.60
CA LEU A 55 13.54 -2.01 -3.59
C LEU A 55 13.66 -2.54 -5.02
N THR A 56 12.88 -3.57 -5.34
CA THR A 56 12.78 -4.13 -6.70
C THR A 56 11.35 -3.95 -7.20
N THR A 57 11.17 -3.96 -8.52
CA THR A 57 9.83 -3.92 -9.12
C THR A 57 8.92 -4.97 -8.53
N HIS A 58 9.42 -6.20 -8.35
CA HIS A 58 8.66 -7.27 -7.71
C HIS A 58 8.34 -6.94 -6.24
N GLY A 59 9.31 -6.51 -5.45
CA GLY A 59 9.11 -6.18 -4.03
C GLY A 59 8.10 -5.07 -3.76
N LEU A 60 7.91 -4.16 -4.73
CA LEU A 60 7.05 -2.98 -4.59
C LEU A 60 5.61 -3.17 -5.09
N LYS A 61 5.27 -4.30 -5.72
CA LYS A 61 3.91 -4.55 -6.23
C LYS A 61 2.89 -4.75 -5.12
N ALA A 62 1.64 -4.35 -5.40
CA ALA A 62 0.50 -4.68 -4.55
C ALA A 62 0.34 -6.20 -4.37
N SER A 63 0.45 -6.95 -5.47
CA SER A 63 0.34 -8.41 -5.46
C SER A 63 1.41 -9.10 -4.57
N THR A 64 2.59 -8.50 -4.43
CA THR A 64 3.65 -9.05 -3.57
C THR A 64 3.31 -8.93 -2.08
N VAL A 65 2.62 -7.86 -1.66
CA VAL A 65 2.12 -7.75 -0.28
C VAL A 65 1.10 -8.85 0.01
N LEU A 66 0.19 -9.09 -0.93
CA LEU A 66 -0.79 -10.19 -0.84
C LEU A 66 -0.11 -11.56 -0.73
N ALA A 67 0.93 -11.79 -1.55
CA ALA A 67 1.62 -13.07 -1.59
C ALA A 67 2.49 -13.35 -0.35
N THR A 68 3.13 -12.31 0.20
CA THR A 68 4.10 -12.44 1.30
C THR A 68 3.50 -12.22 2.68
N GLY A 69 2.34 -11.57 2.77
CA GLY A 69 1.71 -11.21 4.05
C GLY A 69 2.39 -10.04 4.78
N ILE A 70 3.40 -9.42 4.17
CA ILE A 70 4.28 -8.43 4.81
C ILE A 70 4.49 -7.24 3.87
N GLY A 71 4.63 -6.04 4.43
CA GLY A 71 5.04 -4.86 3.68
C GLY A 71 5.42 -3.69 4.58
N TRP A 72 5.98 -2.65 4.00
CA TRP A 72 6.22 -1.36 4.64
C TRP A 72 5.39 -0.27 3.93
N CYS A 73 5.58 0.99 4.29
CA CYS A 73 4.69 2.08 3.86
C CYS A 73 4.46 2.11 2.33
N VAL A 74 5.52 1.89 1.54
CA VAL A 74 5.47 1.98 0.07
C VAL A 74 4.64 0.86 -0.57
N PRO A 75 4.98 -0.44 -0.42
CA PRO A 75 4.19 -1.50 -1.04
C PRO A 75 2.79 -1.64 -0.42
N LYS A 76 2.58 -1.27 0.86
CA LYS A 76 1.22 -1.19 1.44
C LYS A 76 0.39 -0.06 0.83
N ALA A 77 1.00 1.09 0.52
CA ALA A 77 0.33 2.16 -0.22
C ALA A 77 0.00 1.72 -1.66
N ALA A 78 0.90 0.97 -2.31
CA ALA A 78 0.64 0.37 -3.62
C ALA A 78 -0.56 -0.59 -3.57
N LEU A 79 -0.63 -1.46 -2.56
CA LEU A 79 -1.78 -2.35 -2.35
C LEU A 79 -3.10 -1.59 -2.14
N LEU A 80 -3.10 -0.56 -1.29
CA LEU A 80 -4.30 0.24 -1.07
C LEU A 80 -4.77 0.93 -2.37
N ALA A 81 -3.85 1.56 -3.09
CA ALA A 81 -4.18 2.20 -4.36
C ALA A 81 -4.70 1.18 -5.39
N ALA A 82 -4.10 -0.01 -5.47
CA ALA A 82 -4.49 -1.02 -6.44
C ALA A 82 -5.87 -1.60 -6.12
N ALA A 83 -6.16 -1.84 -4.83
CA ALA A 83 -7.46 -2.30 -4.38
C ALA A 83 -8.56 -1.24 -4.61
N CYS A 84 -8.27 0.04 -4.37
CA CYS A 84 -9.19 1.13 -4.70
C CYS A 84 -9.51 1.16 -6.20
N ARG A 85 -8.48 1.10 -7.06
CA ARG A 85 -8.66 1.07 -8.52
C ARG A 85 -9.48 -0.13 -8.99
N ALA A 86 -9.20 -1.32 -8.46
CA ALA A 86 -9.97 -2.53 -8.74
C ALA A 86 -11.42 -2.44 -8.27
N ALA A 87 -11.69 -1.64 -7.23
CA ALA A 87 -13.03 -1.30 -6.76
C ALA A 87 -13.71 -0.16 -7.55
N GLY A 88 -13.06 0.39 -8.58
CA GLY A 88 -13.59 1.52 -9.36
C GLY A 88 -13.41 2.89 -8.70
N ILE A 89 -12.58 2.99 -7.67
CA ILE A 89 -12.31 4.23 -6.93
C ILE A 89 -10.98 4.81 -7.45
N PRO A 90 -10.97 6.01 -8.07
CA PRO A 90 -9.74 6.64 -8.54
C PRO A 90 -8.74 6.87 -7.40
N ALA A 91 -7.51 6.37 -7.55
CA ALA A 91 -6.49 6.46 -6.51
C ALA A 91 -5.09 6.70 -7.09
N ARG A 92 -4.25 7.43 -6.34
CA ARG A 92 -2.84 7.70 -6.66
C ARG A 92 -1.97 7.57 -5.40
N LEU A 93 -0.69 7.30 -5.60
CA LEU A 93 0.28 7.34 -4.51
C LEU A 93 0.59 8.79 -4.15
N GLY A 94 0.71 9.05 -2.85
CA GLY A 94 1.15 10.31 -2.29
C GLY A 94 2.36 10.04 -1.40
N PHE A 95 3.38 10.87 -1.54
CA PHE A 95 4.63 10.70 -0.82
C PHE A 95 5.02 12.00 -0.12
N ALA A 96 5.65 11.87 1.04
CA ALA A 96 6.05 12.97 1.88
C ALA A 96 7.22 12.57 2.77
N ASP A 97 8.04 13.55 3.13
CA ASP A 97 9.03 13.38 4.19
C ASP A 97 8.31 13.24 5.54
N VAL A 98 8.65 12.20 6.29
CA VAL A 98 8.01 11.91 7.58
C VAL A 98 9.03 11.95 8.70
N ARG A 99 8.80 12.79 9.71
CA ARG A 99 9.52 12.66 10.98
C ARG A 99 8.90 11.55 11.80
N ASN A 100 9.62 10.43 11.97
CA ASN A 100 9.08 9.28 12.69
C ASN A 100 9.44 9.34 14.18
N HIS A 101 8.55 9.96 14.95
CA HIS A 101 8.64 10.04 16.41
C HIS A 101 8.57 8.67 17.13
N LEU A 102 8.13 7.62 16.43
CA LEU A 102 7.99 6.24 16.94
C LEU A 102 9.09 5.30 16.43
N SER A 103 10.10 5.82 15.75
CA SER A 103 11.24 5.02 15.28
C SER A 103 11.99 4.39 16.46
N THR A 104 12.49 3.18 16.31
CA THR A 104 13.36 2.56 17.33
C THR A 104 14.78 3.14 17.22
N ALA A 105 15.58 3.02 18.30
CA ALA A 105 16.99 3.44 18.26
C ALA A 105 17.77 2.70 17.15
N ARG A 106 17.50 1.39 16.96
CA ARG A 106 18.08 0.59 15.86
C ARG A 106 17.74 1.15 14.48
N MET A 107 16.48 1.56 14.28
CA MET A 107 16.03 2.12 13.01
C MET A 107 16.66 3.48 12.73
N ARG A 108 16.71 4.38 13.73
CA ARG A 108 17.40 5.68 13.61
C ARG A 108 18.89 5.52 13.32
N ALA A 109 19.56 4.57 13.98
CA ALA A 109 20.97 4.29 13.71
C ALA A 109 21.20 3.82 12.27
N SER A 110 20.28 3.01 11.72
CA SER A 110 20.35 2.56 10.33
C SER A 110 20.08 3.68 9.32
N MET A 111 19.25 4.67 9.67
CA MET A 111 18.88 5.77 8.77
C MET A 111 19.77 7.01 8.91
N GLY A 112 20.50 7.16 10.02
CA GLY A 112 21.32 8.34 10.30
C GLY A 112 20.52 9.61 10.64
N THR A 113 19.19 9.52 10.74
CA THR A 113 18.27 10.65 10.99
C THR A 113 16.94 10.15 11.58
N ASP A 114 16.14 11.06 12.14
CA ASP A 114 14.74 10.83 12.53
C ASP A 114 13.73 11.25 11.44
N VAL A 115 14.23 11.77 10.31
CA VAL A 115 13.45 12.14 9.11
C VAL A 115 13.59 11.06 8.04
N PHE A 116 12.46 10.52 7.59
CA PHE A 116 12.36 9.47 6.59
C PHE A 116 12.04 10.15 5.28
N TYR A 117 13.08 10.40 4.49
CA TYR A 117 12.97 11.02 3.16
C TYR A 117 12.36 10.05 2.16
N TRP A 118 11.54 10.58 1.25
CA TRP A 118 10.96 9.84 0.13
C TRP A 118 11.80 9.97 -1.15
#